data_AF-A0A2H9MPJ8-F1
#
_entry.id   AF-A0A2H9MPJ8-F1
#
_cell.length_a   1.000
_cell.length_b   1.000
_cell.length_c   1.000
_cell.angle_alpha   90.00
_cell.angle_beta   90.00
_cell.angle_gamma   90.00
#
_symmetry.space_group_name_H-M   'P 1'
#
loop_
_entity.id
_entity.type
_entity.pdbx_description
1 polymer ?
#
loop_
_entity_poly.entity_id
_entity_poly.type
_entity_poly.pdbx_seq_one_letter_code
_entity_poly.pdbx_strand_id
1 'polypeptide(L)'
;AGMFTKSYGEMVKVLGVPAKIGATFAGLWLSAFILTTLDTATRLARFAWQELFEFTKKSSAGFHAFITNRWLASLIPAAVGTWLVWYGGYAVLWPGFAGSNQLLASIALLTATLWVKNVQMVKRSFQLLVLIPALALWITVFSGLVWFVIVIVPSLKAQIRFAMYSFVIVMLVLAVVLLIDFFAAYRRGPLPEAKAEAAK
;
A
#
# COMPACT_ATOMS: atom_id res chain seq x y z
N ALA A 1 -0.31 25.20 1.04
CA ALA A 1 0.95 25.76 1.58
C ALA A 1 0.75 27.05 2.36
N GLY A 2 0.02 28.05 1.83
CA GLY A 2 -0.09 29.37 2.45
C GLY A 2 -0.75 29.45 3.83
N MET A 3 -1.67 28.55 4.19
CA MET A 3 -2.29 28.57 5.53
C MET A 3 -1.30 28.14 6.62
N PHE A 4 -0.57 27.04 6.40
CA PHE A 4 0.42 26.53 7.36
C PHE A 4 1.55 27.54 7.64
N THR A 5 2.12 28.13 6.59
CA THR A 5 3.24 29.08 6.74
C THR A 5 2.79 30.38 7.40
N LYS A 6 1.57 30.86 7.11
CA LYS A 6 0.98 32.03 7.78
C LYS A 6 0.70 31.74 9.26
N SER A 7 0.06 30.61 9.56
CA SER A 7 -0.23 30.22 10.95
C SER A 7 1.04 30.05 11.78
N TYR A 8 2.09 29.43 11.22
CA TYR A 8 3.38 29.31 11.90
C TYR A 8 4.04 30.68 12.11
N GLY A 9 3.99 31.57 11.11
CA GLY A 9 4.51 32.93 11.23
C GLY A 9 3.84 33.73 12.36
N GLU A 10 2.53 33.61 12.51
CA GLU A 10 1.78 34.24 13.61
C GLU A 10 2.12 33.62 14.97
N MET A 11 2.29 32.30 15.04
CA MET A 11 2.66 31.61 16.28
C MET A 11 4.01 32.08 16.85
N VAL A 12 5.02 32.26 16.00
CA VAL A 12 6.36 32.64 16.47
C VAL A 12 6.48 34.11 16.90
N LYS A 13 5.45 34.94 16.67
CA LYS A 13 5.39 36.30 17.24
C LYS A 13 5.44 36.31 18.75
N VAL A 14 4.87 35.28 19.40
CA VAL A 14 4.89 35.11 20.87
C VAL A 14 6.33 35.01 21.39
N LEU A 15 7.26 34.55 20.56
CA LEU A 15 8.69 34.42 20.87
C LEU A 15 9.50 35.68 20.48
N GLY A 16 8.84 36.77 20.07
CA GLY A 16 9.48 38.01 19.61
C GLY A 16 10.02 37.95 18.17
N VAL A 17 9.76 36.86 17.43
CA VAL A 17 10.21 36.73 16.03
C VAL A 17 9.20 37.38 15.08
N PRO A 18 9.63 38.25 14.15
CA PRO A 18 8.73 38.82 13.15
C PRO A 18 8.05 37.74 12.30
N ALA A 19 6.73 37.81 12.14
CA ALA A 19 5.98 36.78 11.41
C ALA A 19 6.41 36.58 9.96
N LYS A 20 6.95 37.62 9.30
CA LYS A 20 7.53 37.50 7.96
C LYS A 20 8.72 36.52 7.93
N ILE A 21 9.58 36.57 8.95
CA ILE A 21 10.73 35.67 9.10
C ILE A 21 10.23 34.26 9.41
N GLY A 22 9.30 34.12 10.37
CA GLY A 22 8.69 32.84 10.73
C GLY A 22 8.00 32.13 9.56
N ALA A 23 7.21 32.87 8.78
CA ALA A 23 6.51 32.32 7.62
C ALA A 23 7.48 31.91 6.50
N THR A 24 8.55 32.68 6.29
CA THR A 24 9.60 32.34 5.31
C THR A 24 10.34 31.07 5.73
N PHE A 25 10.73 30.97 7.00
CA PHE A 25 11.36 29.78 7.55
C PHE A 25 10.46 28.54 7.42
N ALA A 26 9.20 28.63 7.82
CA ALA A 26 8.24 27.54 7.65
C ALA A 26 8.03 27.15 6.18
N GLY A 27 8.07 28.12 5.26
CA GLY A 27 7.99 27.85 3.83
C GLY A 27 9.20 27.07 3.31
N LEU A 28 10.41 27.46 3.71
CA LEU A 28 11.65 26.75 3.36
C LEU A 28 11.66 25.35 3.97
N TRP A 29 11.33 25.22 5.24
CA TRP A 29 11.25 23.93 5.94
C TRP A 29 10.23 23.00 5.29
N LEU A 30 9.01 23.48 5.03
CA LEU A 30 7.97 22.68 4.37
C LEU A 30 8.40 22.26 2.96
N SER A 31 9.04 23.15 2.21
CA SER A 31 9.52 22.85 0.85
C SER A 31 10.63 21.79 0.87
N ALA A 32 11.58 21.92 1.80
CA ALA A 32 12.64 20.93 2.00
C ALA A 32 12.08 19.57 2.44
N PHE A 33 11.09 19.56 3.34
CA PHE A 33 10.40 18.34 3.77
C PHE A 33 9.68 17.64 2.61
N ILE A 34 8.94 18.40 1.81
CA ILE A 34 8.24 17.87 0.63
C ILE A 34 9.25 17.32 -0.38
N LEU A 35 10.37 18.02 -0.62
CA LEU A 35 11.39 17.57 -1.56
C LEU A 35 12.04 16.24 -1.11
N THR A 36 12.41 16.12 0.16
CA THR A 36 12.98 14.88 0.71
C THR A 36 11.97 13.72 0.66
N THR A 37 10.70 14.00 0.95
CA THR A 37 9.62 13.00 0.85
C THR A 37 9.40 12.57 -0.60
N LEU A 38 9.41 13.53 -1.54
CA LEU A 38 9.24 13.27 -2.96
C LEU A 38 10.41 12.45 -3.54
N ASP A 39 11.64 12.76 -3.17
CA ASP A 39 12.83 11.96 -3.56
C ASP A 39 12.69 10.52 -3.07
N THR A 40 12.39 10.35 -1.78
CA THR A 40 12.22 9.03 -1.17
C THR A 40 11.07 8.26 -1.82
N ALA A 41 9.93 8.91 -2.05
CA ALA A 41 8.76 8.31 -2.68
C ALA A 41 9.05 7.88 -4.13
N THR A 42 9.74 8.71 -4.91
CA THR A 42 10.10 8.40 -6.31
C THR A 42 11.08 7.22 -6.36
N ARG A 43 12.00 7.13 -5.39
CA ARG A 43 12.92 6.00 -5.27
C ARG A 43 12.20 4.70 -4.92
N LEU A 44 11.29 4.72 -3.95
CA LEU A 44 10.47 3.56 -3.58
C LEU A 44 9.55 3.11 -4.71
N ALA A 45 8.92 4.07 -5.40
CA ALA A 45 8.07 3.77 -6.55
C ALA A 45 8.85 3.08 -7.67
N ARG A 46 10.11 3.48 -7.90
CA ARG A 46 10.99 2.80 -8.85
C ARG A 46 11.27 1.36 -8.44
N PHE A 47 11.54 1.09 -7.16
CA PHE A 47 11.78 -0.29 -6.70
C PHE A 47 10.52 -1.17 -6.87
N ALA A 48 9.36 -0.67 -6.45
CA ALA A 48 8.09 -1.37 -6.64
C ALA A 48 7.78 -1.62 -8.14
N TRP A 49 8.11 -0.65 -9.01
CA TRP A 49 7.97 -0.80 -10.45
C TRP A 49 8.89 -1.89 -11.00
N GLN A 50 10.16 -1.90 -10.60
CA GLN A 50 11.13 -2.90 -11.04
C GLN A 50 10.73 -4.32 -10.58
N GLU A 51 10.27 -4.47 -9.35
CA GLU A 51 9.74 -5.73 -8.80
C GLU A 51 8.49 -6.19 -9.57
N LEU A 52 7.56 -5.29 -9.87
CA LEU A 52 6.35 -5.60 -10.63
C LEU A 52 6.69 -6.20 -12.00
N PHE A 53 7.75 -5.74 -12.65
CA PHE A 53 8.18 -6.22 -13.96
C PHE A 53 9.23 -7.34 -13.91
N GLU A 54 9.54 -7.89 -12.75
CA GLU A 54 10.58 -8.92 -12.63
C GLU A 54 10.22 -10.22 -13.37
N PHE A 55 8.93 -10.56 -13.45
CA PHE A 55 8.46 -11.72 -14.22
C PHE A 55 8.81 -11.65 -15.71
N THR A 56 8.99 -10.44 -16.27
CA THR A 56 9.32 -10.24 -17.69
C THR A 56 10.73 -10.67 -18.04
N LYS A 57 11.62 -10.79 -17.04
CA LYS A 57 13.02 -11.19 -17.22
C LYS A 57 13.16 -12.56 -17.90
N LYS A 58 12.24 -13.49 -17.61
CA LYS A 58 12.20 -14.83 -18.20
C LYS A 58 11.57 -14.87 -19.59
N SER A 59 10.71 -13.90 -19.92
CA SER A 59 9.97 -13.85 -21.18
C SER A 59 10.71 -13.07 -22.27
N SER A 60 11.28 -11.90 -21.92
CA SER A 60 12.07 -11.08 -22.85
C SER A 60 13.06 -10.19 -22.10
N ALA A 61 14.35 -10.50 -22.22
CA ALA A 61 15.42 -9.74 -21.57
C ALA A 61 15.52 -8.29 -22.09
N GLY A 62 15.28 -8.07 -23.39
CA GLY A 62 15.31 -6.74 -24.00
C GLY A 62 14.18 -5.84 -23.51
N PHE A 63 12.95 -6.38 -23.41
CA PHE A 63 11.81 -5.64 -22.87
C PHE A 63 11.99 -5.35 -21.38
N HIS A 64 12.48 -6.33 -20.61
CA HIS A 64 12.79 -6.14 -19.19
C HIS A 64 13.79 -5.01 -18.97
N ALA A 65 14.90 -4.97 -19.71
CA ALA A 65 15.90 -3.91 -19.60
C ALA A 65 15.35 -2.51 -19.94
N PHE A 66 14.41 -2.43 -20.90
CA PHE A 66 13.75 -1.18 -21.26
C PHE A 66 12.79 -0.71 -20.16
N ILE A 67 11.85 -1.57 -19.72
CA ILE A 67 10.79 -1.17 -18.78
C ILE A 67 11.30 -0.96 -17.35
N THR A 68 12.41 -1.60 -16.98
CA THR A 68 13.06 -1.45 -15.66
C THR A 68 14.17 -0.39 -15.63
N ASN A 69 14.42 0.29 -16.76
CA ASN A 69 15.41 1.37 -16.85
C ASN A 69 15.12 2.44 -15.78
N ARG A 70 16.18 2.92 -15.10
CA ARG A 70 16.06 3.88 -13.98
C ARG A 70 15.20 5.10 -14.32
N TRP A 71 15.26 5.58 -15.56
CA TRP A 71 14.56 6.79 -15.99
C TRP A 71 13.06 6.52 -16.17
N LEU A 72 12.71 5.45 -16.89
CA LEU A 72 11.31 5.05 -17.10
C LEU A 72 10.64 4.62 -15.79
N ALA A 73 11.34 3.80 -15.00
CA ALA A 73 10.84 3.29 -13.73
C ALA A 73 10.67 4.38 -12.66
N SER A 74 11.28 5.56 -12.82
CA SER A 74 11.02 6.74 -11.97
C SER A 74 10.01 7.71 -12.60
N LEU A 75 10.11 7.96 -13.91
CA LEU A 75 9.28 8.93 -14.61
C LEU A 75 7.81 8.48 -14.69
N ILE A 76 7.56 7.20 -14.96
CA ILE A 76 6.18 6.70 -15.10
C ILE A 76 5.41 6.82 -13.78
N PRO A 77 5.89 6.28 -12.64
CA PRO A 77 5.19 6.44 -11.37
C PRO A 77 5.05 7.91 -10.95
N ALA A 78 6.08 8.73 -11.18
CA ALA A 78 6.01 10.16 -10.89
C ALA A 78 4.93 10.87 -11.72
N ALA A 79 4.86 10.59 -13.03
CA ALA A 79 3.86 11.16 -13.92
C ALA A 79 2.43 10.73 -13.54
N VAL A 80 2.22 9.45 -13.21
CA VAL A 80 0.93 8.95 -12.72
C VAL A 80 0.55 9.62 -11.40
N GLY A 81 1.49 9.77 -10.47
CA GLY A 81 1.28 10.47 -9.21
C GLY A 81 0.90 11.94 -9.40
N THR A 82 1.65 12.68 -10.23
CA THR A 82 1.35 14.07 -10.57
C THR A 82 -0.01 14.20 -11.23
N TRP A 83 -0.36 13.31 -12.16
CA TRP A 83 -1.66 13.29 -12.82
C TRP A 83 -2.80 13.06 -11.81
N LEU A 84 -2.65 12.11 -10.89
CA LEU A 84 -3.65 11.87 -9.83
C LEU A 84 -3.84 13.09 -8.93
N VAL A 85 -2.76 13.77 -8.53
CA VAL A 85 -2.82 14.98 -7.71
C VAL A 85 -3.51 16.13 -8.47
N TRP A 86 -3.18 16.31 -9.76
CA TRP A 86 -3.73 17.39 -10.60
C TRP A 86 -5.25 17.34 -10.70
N TYR A 87 -5.83 16.14 -10.81
CA TYR A 87 -7.28 15.97 -10.90
C TYR A 87 -7.99 15.85 -9.55
N GLY A 88 -7.25 15.96 -8.44
CA GLY A 88 -7.80 15.90 -7.07
C GLY A 88 -7.99 14.47 -6.55
N GLY A 89 -7.31 13.48 -7.14
CA GLY A 89 -7.39 12.08 -6.72
C GLY A 89 -6.82 11.82 -5.32
N TYR A 90 -6.04 12.74 -4.74
CA TYR A 90 -5.41 12.56 -3.43
C TYR A 90 -6.40 12.25 -2.30
N ALA A 91 -7.58 12.90 -2.29
CA ALA A 91 -8.59 12.70 -1.24
C ALA A 91 -9.21 11.30 -1.29
N VAL A 92 -9.22 10.69 -2.47
CA VAL A 92 -9.89 9.42 -2.76
C VAL A 92 -8.91 8.25 -2.75
N LEU A 93 -7.64 8.52 -3.04
CA LEU A 93 -6.55 7.57 -2.85
C LEU A 93 -6.41 7.15 -1.39
N TRP A 94 -6.70 8.06 -0.45
CA TRP A 94 -6.49 7.78 0.97
C TRP A 94 -7.32 6.60 1.50
N PRO A 95 -8.66 6.54 1.28
CA PRO A 95 -9.44 5.34 1.61
C PRO A 95 -8.99 4.07 0.89
N GLY A 96 -8.64 4.16 -0.40
CA GLY A 96 -8.15 3.00 -1.16
C GLY A 96 -6.82 2.46 -0.62
N PHE A 97 -5.91 3.35 -0.25
CA PHE A 97 -4.64 3.03 0.41
C PHE A 97 -4.85 2.47 1.82
N ALA A 98 -5.77 3.02 2.60
CA ALA A 98 -6.13 2.47 3.91
C ALA A 98 -6.65 1.02 3.77
N GLY A 99 -7.53 0.76 2.80
CA GLY A 99 -8.01 -0.59 2.48
C GLY A 99 -6.88 -1.52 2.03
N SER A 100 -5.91 -1.02 1.26
CA SER A 100 -4.71 -1.77 0.85
C SER A 100 -3.92 -2.28 2.05
N ASN A 101 -3.65 -1.39 3.00
CA ASN A 101 -2.85 -1.71 4.18
C ASN A 101 -3.58 -2.68 5.11
N GLN A 102 -4.89 -2.54 5.24
CA GLN A 102 -5.69 -3.48 6.03
C GLN A 102 -5.78 -4.85 5.36
N LEU A 103 -5.81 -4.91 4.03
CA LEU A 103 -5.75 -6.17 3.29
C LEU A 103 -4.40 -6.87 3.52
N LEU A 104 -3.28 -6.14 3.44
CA LEU A 104 -1.95 -6.68 3.76
C LEU A 104 -1.89 -7.20 5.21
N ALA A 105 -2.47 -6.47 6.16
CA ALA A 105 -2.57 -6.91 7.55
C ALA A 105 -3.39 -8.20 7.70
N SER A 106 -4.50 -8.33 6.95
CA SER A 106 -5.30 -9.56 6.94
C SER A 106 -4.50 -10.77 6.42
N ILE A 107 -3.70 -10.58 5.36
CA ILE A 107 -2.84 -11.62 4.78
C ILE A 107 -1.70 -11.99 5.74
N ALA A 108 -1.14 -11.02 6.45
CA ALA A 108 -0.14 -11.28 7.49
C ALA A 108 -0.72 -12.16 8.62
N LEU A 109 -1.96 -11.89 9.06
CA LEU A 109 -2.65 -12.72 10.06
C LEU A 109 -3.02 -14.12 9.54
N LEU A 110 -3.43 -14.23 8.28
CA LEU A 110 -3.65 -15.53 7.62
C LEU A 110 -2.33 -16.33 7.56
N THR A 111 -1.22 -15.67 7.22
CA THR A 111 0.11 -16.28 7.22
C THR A 111 0.54 -16.71 8.62
N ALA A 112 0.30 -15.86 9.63
CA ALA A 112 0.55 -16.21 11.03
C ALA A 112 -0.29 -17.43 11.46
N THR A 113 -1.52 -17.56 10.99
CA THR A 113 -2.36 -18.75 11.23
C THR A 113 -1.73 -20.01 10.65
N LEU A 114 -1.19 -19.95 9.43
CA LEU A 114 -0.46 -21.09 8.83
C LEU A 114 0.79 -21.43 9.64
N TRP A 115 1.51 -20.43 10.14
CA TRP A 115 2.67 -20.65 10.99
C TRP A 115 2.32 -21.32 12.32
N VAL A 116 1.27 -20.86 13.02
CA VAL A 116 0.78 -21.47 14.26
C VAL A 116 0.35 -22.92 14.03
N LYS A 117 -0.30 -23.21 12.90
CA LYS A 117 -0.72 -24.56 12.54
C LYS A 117 0.46 -25.47 12.17
N ASN A 118 1.32 -25.02 11.25
CA ASN A 118 2.28 -25.90 10.59
C ASN A 118 3.63 -25.95 11.29
N VAL A 119 4.05 -24.88 11.98
CA VAL A 119 5.34 -24.80 12.68
C VAL A 119 5.14 -25.07 14.17
N GLN A 120 4.26 -24.30 14.82
CA GLN A 120 4.03 -24.48 16.26
C GLN A 120 3.16 -25.69 16.60
N MET A 121 2.47 -26.29 15.61
CA MET A 121 1.64 -27.49 15.77
C MET A 121 0.60 -27.37 16.91
N VAL A 122 0.12 -26.15 17.19
CA VAL A 122 -0.77 -25.89 18.33
C VAL A 122 -2.14 -26.51 18.09
N LYS A 123 -2.85 -26.88 19.16
CA LYS A 123 -4.23 -27.40 19.10
C LYS A 123 -5.13 -26.46 18.29
N ARG A 124 -6.10 -27.06 17.59
CA ARG A 124 -7.04 -26.36 16.70
C ARG A 124 -7.78 -25.20 17.37
N SER A 125 -8.09 -25.29 18.67
CA SER A 125 -8.72 -24.21 19.43
C SER A 125 -7.90 -22.92 19.44
N PHE A 126 -6.57 -23.01 19.55
CA PHE A 126 -5.68 -21.86 19.52
C PHE A 126 -5.44 -21.34 18.10
N GLN A 127 -5.49 -22.21 17.09
CA GLN A 127 -5.46 -21.79 15.68
C GLN A 127 -6.65 -20.87 15.35
N LEU A 128 -7.83 -21.18 15.89
CA LEU A 128 -9.05 -20.38 15.70
C LEU A 128 -8.92 -18.97 16.30
N LEU A 129 -8.12 -18.78 17.35
CA LEU A 129 -7.92 -17.48 17.99
C LEU A 129 -7.22 -16.49 17.06
N VAL A 130 -6.39 -16.97 16.12
CA VAL A 130 -5.72 -16.14 15.10
C VAL A 130 -6.54 -16.11 13.80
N LEU A 131 -7.14 -17.24 13.43
CA LEU A 131 -7.89 -17.37 12.18
C LEU A 131 -9.17 -16.50 12.16
N ILE A 132 -9.92 -16.47 13.27
CA ILE A 132 -11.19 -15.74 13.32
C ILE A 132 -10.97 -14.23 13.11
N PRO A 133 -10.06 -13.55 13.84
CA PRO A 133 -9.72 -12.15 13.55
C PRO A 133 -9.19 -11.94 12.14
N ALA A 134 -8.38 -12.85 11.61
CA ALA A 134 -7.84 -12.76 10.26
C ALA A 134 -8.94 -12.75 9.19
N LEU A 135 -9.90 -13.69 9.28
CA LEU A 135 -11.02 -13.78 8.36
C LEU A 135 -12.02 -12.63 8.54
N ALA A 136 -12.30 -12.22 9.78
CA ALA A 136 -13.16 -11.08 10.04
C ALA A 136 -12.58 -9.79 9.44
N LEU A 137 -11.28 -9.55 9.62
CA LEU A 137 -10.58 -8.43 9.00
C LEU A 137 -10.61 -8.53 7.46
N TRP A 138 -10.33 -9.71 6.90
CA TRP A 138 -10.40 -9.89 5.44
C TRP A 138 -11.80 -9.60 4.89
N ILE A 139 -12.85 -10.14 5.51
CA ILE A 139 -14.25 -9.95 5.06
C ILE A 139 -14.67 -8.49 5.15
N THR A 140 -14.36 -7.81 6.26
CA THR A 140 -14.73 -6.39 6.45
C THR A 140 -14.03 -5.49 5.45
N VAL A 141 -12.72 -5.68 5.24
CA VAL A 141 -11.93 -4.91 4.28
C VAL A 141 -12.38 -5.19 2.84
N PHE A 142 -12.56 -6.46 2.49
CA PHE A 142 -13.02 -6.87 1.16
C PHE A 142 -14.38 -6.25 0.84
N SER A 143 -15.34 -6.35 1.77
CA SER A 143 -16.66 -5.75 1.62
C SER A 143 -16.58 -4.21 1.51
N GLY A 144 -15.70 -3.58 2.30
CA GLY A 144 -15.46 -2.13 2.22
C GLY A 144 -14.88 -1.70 0.87
N LEU A 145 -13.94 -2.46 0.31
CA LEU A 145 -13.37 -2.20 -1.02
C LEU A 145 -14.39 -2.43 -2.15
N VAL A 146 -15.25 -3.44 -2.03
CA VAL A 146 -16.37 -3.66 -2.97
C VAL A 146 -17.34 -2.48 -2.92
N TRP A 147 -17.75 -2.06 -1.73
CA TRP A 147 -18.61 -0.88 -1.55
C TRP A 147 -17.95 0.38 -2.12
N PHE A 148 -16.65 0.57 -1.88
CA PHE A 148 -15.88 1.71 -2.40
C PHE A 148 -15.91 1.76 -3.94
N VAL A 149 -15.72 0.61 -4.61
CA VAL A 149 -15.79 0.50 -6.07
C VAL A 149 -17.18 0.80 -6.63
N ILE A 150 -18.23 0.40 -5.92
CA ILE A 150 -19.62 0.56 -6.38
C ILE A 150 -20.17 1.95 -6.10
N VAL A 151 -19.79 2.58 -4.98
CA VAL A 151 -20.41 3.82 -4.50
C VAL A 151 -19.50 5.03 -4.69
N ILE A 152 -18.21 4.90 -4.35
CA ILE A 152 -17.29 6.05 -4.37
C ILE A 152 -16.68 6.24 -5.75
N VAL A 153 -16.16 5.19 -6.39
CA VAL A 153 -15.47 5.32 -7.68
C VAL A 153 -16.33 5.92 -8.81
N PRO A 154 -17.64 5.60 -8.96
CA PRO A 154 -18.47 6.23 -9.99
C PRO A 154 -18.70 7.73 -9.76
N SER A 155 -18.66 8.20 -8.52
CA SER A 155 -18.81 9.63 -8.18
C SER A 155 -17.60 10.48 -8.58
N LEU A 156 -16.49 9.83 -8.96
CA LEU A 156 -15.25 10.50 -9.32
C LEU A 156 -15.28 11.10 -10.72
N LYS A 157 -14.43 12.11 -10.93
CA LYS A 157 -14.18 12.71 -12.24
C LYS A 157 -13.73 11.64 -13.24
N ALA A 158 -14.20 11.75 -14.49
CA ALA A 158 -13.96 10.76 -15.53
C ALA A 158 -12.46 10.44 -15.73
N GLN A 159 -11.60 11.45 -15.60
CA GLN A 159 -10.16 11.33 -15.75
C GLN A 159 -9.58 10.30 -14.78
N ILE A 160 -9.86 10.41 -13.47
CA ILE A 160 -9.28 9.52 -12.44
C ILE A 160 -10.07 8.23 -12.24
N ARG A 161 -11.32 8.18 -12.72
CA ARG A 161 -12.25 7.06 -12.50
C ARG A 161 -11.66 5.74 -12.97
N PHE A 162 -11.12 5.69 -14.19
CA PHE A 162 -10.53 4.48 -14.74
C PHE A 162 -9.35 3.97 -13.90
N ALA A 163 -8.45 4.86 -13.52
CA ALA A 163 -7.29 4.51 -12.69
C ALA A 163 -7.71 3.96 -11.32
N MET A 164 -8.78 4.51 -10.72
CA MET A 164 -9.30 4.03 -9.44
C MET A 164 -10.00 2.68 -9.56
N TYR A 165 -10.77 2.45 -10.64
CA TYR A 165 -11.29 1.12 -10.92
C TYR A 165 -10.17 0.10 -11.08
N SER A 166 -9.17 0.38 -11.92
CA SER A 166 -8.06 -0.56 -12.13
C SER A 166 -7.31 -0.85 -10.84
N PHE A 167 -7.03 0.18 -10.03
CA PHE A 167 -6.35 0.01 -8.75
C PHE A 167 -7.13 -0.93 -7.83
N VAL A 168 -8.40 -0.65 -7.52
CA VAL A 168 -9.15 -1.42 -6.53
C VAL A 168 -9.56 -2.80 -7.05
N ILE A 169 -9.87 -2.95 -8.35
CA ILE A 169 -10.17 -4.26 -8.94
C ILE A 169 -8.97 -5.19 -8.84
N VAL A 170 -7.76 -4.71 -9.15
CA VAL A 170 -6.54 -5.51 -8.98
C VAL A 170 -6.39 -5.94 -7.52
N MET A 171 -6.65 -5.05 -6.55
CA MET A 171 -6.60 -5.42 -5.12
C MET A 171 -7.61 -6.50 -4.75
N LEU A 172 -8.85 -6.40 -5.23
CA LEU A 172 -9.90 -7.38 -4.96
C LEU A 172 -9.55 -8.74 -5.56
N VAL A 173 -9.00 -8.77 -6.78
CA VAL A 173 -8.55 -10.01 -7.41
C VAL A 173 -7.41 -10.63 -6.59
N LEU A 174 -6.40 -9.85 -6.22
CA LEU A 174 -5.29 -10.33 -5.39
C LEU A 174 -5.76 -10.82 -4.02
N ALA A 175 -6.73 -10.13 -3.40
CA ALA A 175 -7.32 -10.55 -2.14
C ALA A 175 -7.93 -11.96 -2.23
N VAL A 176 -8.66 -12.24 -3.31
CA VAL A 176 -9.30 -13.55 -3.54
C VAL A 176 -8.26 -14.62 -3.83
N VAL A 177 -7.28 -14.34 -4.70
CA VAL A 177 -6.20 -15.29 -5.02
C VAL A 177 -5.45 -15.69 -3.75
N LEU A 178 -5.06 -14.72 -2.92
CA LEU A 178 -4.33 -15.01 -1.68
C LEU A 178 -5.18 -15.75 -0.64
N LEU A 179 -6.50 -15.49 -0.60
CA LEU A 179 -7.41 -16.26 0.25
C LEU A 179 -7.50 -17.72 -0.21
N ILE A 180 -7.56 -17.96 -1.52
CA ILE A 180 -7.56 -19.31 -2.09
C ILE A 180 -6.25 -20.03 -1.76
N ASP A 181 -5.11 -19.37 -1.95
CA ASP A 181 -3.78 -19.92 -1.64
C ASP A 181 -3.65 -20.26 -0.15
N PHE A 182 -4.16 -19.38 0.73
CA PHE A 182 -4.23 -19.64 2.16
C PHE A 182 -5.03 -20.91 2.45
N PHE A 183 -6.24 -21.05 1.90
CA PHE A 183 -7.06 -22.25 2.17
C PHE A 183 -6.45 -23.52 1.56
N ALA A 184 -5.81 -23.43 0.40
CA ALA A 184 -5.09 -24.55 -0.20
C ALA A 184 -3.92 -25.00 0.70
N ALA A 185 -3.13 -24.04 1.20
CA ALA A 185 -2.04 -24.30 2.14
C ALA A 185 -2.54 -24.79 3.51
N TYR A 186 -3.69 -24.29 3.96
CA TYR A 186 -4.31 -24.69 5.22
C TYR A 186 -4.85 -26.13 5.17
N ARG A 187 -5.28 -26.60 3.99
CA ARG A 187 -5.71 -28.01 3.80
C ARG A 187 -4.53 -28.96 3.63
N ARG A 188 -3.44 -28.52 3.02
CA ARG A 188 -2.19 -29.29 2.98
C ARG A 188 -1.65 -29.41 4.42
N GLY A 189 -1.33 -30.63 4.86
CA GLY A 189 -0.82 -30.89 6.21
C GLY A 189 0.53 -30.20 6.47
N PRO A 190 1.09 -30.27 7.69
CA PRO A 190 2.36 -29.65 8.00
C PRO A 190 3.48 -30.17 7.08
N LEU A 191 4.33 -29.26 6.63
CA LEU A 191 5.48 -29.55 5.76
C LEU A 191 6.40 -30.59 6.44
N PRO A 192 7.05 -31.48 5.67
CA PRO A 192 7.91 -32.54 6.22
C PRO A 192 9.00 -32.01 7.17
N GLU A 193 9.56 -30.83 6.86
CA GLU A 193 10.59 -30.17 7.65
C GLU A 193 10.09 -29.76 9.04
N ALA A 194 8.87 -29.22 9.13
CA ALA A 194 8.28 -28.84 10.42
C ALA A 194 7.94 -30.06 11.29
N LYS A 195 7.65 -31.21 10.67
CA LYS A 195 7.51 -32.49 11.41
C LYS A 195 8.85 -32.99 11.95
N ALA A 196 9.94 -32.81 11.21
CA ALA A 196 11.28 -33.21 11.62
C ALA A 196 11.81 -32.33 12.76
N GLU A 197 11.47 -31.05 12.79
CA GLU A 197 11.84 -30.14 13.88
C GLU A 197 11.02 -30.38 15.16
N ALA A 198 9.70 -30.61 15.05
CA ALA A 198 8.85 -30.92 16.21
C ALA A 198 9.12 -32.30 16.83
N ALA A 199 9.86 -33.18 16.14
CA ALA A 199 10.26 -34.50 16.63
C ALA A 199 11.61 -34.51 17.36
N LYS A 200 12.34 -33.38 17.36
CA LYS A 200 13.55 -33.16 18.16
C LYS A 200 13.20 -32.61 19.54
#